data_AF-A0A2V8QR05-F1
#
_entry.id   AF-A0A2V8QR05-F1
#
_cell.length_a   1.000
_cell.length_b   1.000
_cell.length_c   1.000
_cell.angle_alpha   90.00
_cell.angle_beta   90.00
_cell.angle_gamma   90.00
#
_symmetry.space_group_name_H-M   'P 1'
#
loop_
_entity.id
_entity.type
_entity.pdbx_description
1 polymer ?
#
loop_
_entity_poly.entity_id
_entity_poly.type
_entity_poly.pdbx_seq_one_letter_code
_entity_poly.pdbx_strand_id
1 'polypeptide(L)'
;VLFLKGDYWVVRDRVETAGAHRYDLYFHFAPETDPAIERGRGGVCVRERTSDAAGFELFTFCQAGGWRKEQGWVSECYGQRAAAPVLIFSNEAAGAQEFITFMLPKPAQAPRTQVEEIEARGGRAFEVLDGDRRDVLLLGDGGPVETASVASDFEWAWMRFAPGASTPEELLLINGRQLSLEGQELLRAGRRLGYVVARRDGDRVRMETDGGESFAVSLQSPAMIR
;
A
#
# COMPACT_ATOMS: atom_id res chain seq x y z
N VAL A 1 3.18 -5.86 7.85
CA VAL A 1 3.40 -4.44 7.52
C VAL A 1 4.49 -4.35 6.47
N LEU A 2 4.23 -3.62 5.39
CA LEU A 2 5.23 -3.25 4.39
C LEU A 2 5.64 -1.80 4.62
N PHE A 3 6.94 -1.53 4.74
CA PHE A 3 7.49 -0.18 4.84
C PHE A 3 8.26 0.15 3.56
N LEU A 4 7.72 1.06 2.77
CA LEU A 4 8.40 1.61 1.60
C LEU A 4 9.26 2.76 2.08
N LYS A 5 10.56 2.49 2.22
CA LYS A 5 11.48 3.35 2.95
C LYS A 5 11.49 4.77 2.37
N GLY A 6 11.15 5.73 3.21
CA GLY A 6 11.12 7.15 2.85
C GLY A 6 9.77 7.63 2.29
N ASP A 7 8.82 6.73 2.05
CA ASP A 7 7.52 7.06 1.48
C ASP A 7 6.39 6.77 2.46
N TYR A 8 5.86 5.55 2.48
CA TYR A 8 4.64 5.21 3.22
C TYR A 8 4.62 3.77 3.72
N TRP A 9 3.63 3.47 4.56
CA TRP A 9 3.38 2.12 5.06
C TRP A 9 2.10 1.53 4.48
N VAL A 10 2.11 0.21 4.31
CA VAL A 10 0.91 -0.59 4.08
C VAL A 10 0.79 -1.63 5.18
N VAL A 11 -0.33 -1.58 5.90
CA VAL A 11 -0.69 -2.55 6.93
C VAL A 11 -1.75 -3.48 6.34
N ARG A 12 -1.54 -4.78 6.50
CA ARG A 12 -2.51 -5.83 6.13
C ARG A 12 -2.80 -6.59 7.40
N ASP A 13 -3.98 -6.36 7.96
CA ASP A 13 -4.47 -7.06 9.14
C ASP A 13 -5.42 -8.16 8.68
N ARG A 14 -5.15 -9.40 9.11
CA ARG A 14 -6.05 -10.54 8.91
C ARG A 14 -6.52 -11.03 10.26
N VAL A 15 -7.83 -11.22 10.38
CA VAL A 15 -8.46 -11.64 11.63
C VAL A 15 -9.30 -12.87 11.33
N GLU A 16 -8.90 -14.01 11.89
CA GLU A 16 -9.61 -15.28 11.74
C GLU A 16 -10.54 -15.48 12.93
N THR A 17 -11.85 -15.52 12.67
CA THR A 17 -12.86 -15.72 13.72
C THR A 17 -13.98 -16.63 13.23
N ALA A 18 -14.70 -17.19 14.19
CA ALA A 18 -16.00 -17.79 13.96
C ALA A 18 -17.10 -16.85 14.47
N GLY A 19 -18.21 -16.75 13.72
CA GLY A 19 -19.34 -15.89 14.09
C GLY A 19 -19.16 -14.42 13.70
N ALA A 20 -20.14 -13.60 14.10
CA ALA A 20 -20.17 -12.16 13.83
C ALA A 20 -19.48 -11.38 14.93
N HIS A 21 -18.61 -10.44 14.53
CA HIS A 21 -17.86 -9.56 15.43
C HIS A 21 -17.86 -8.13 14.90
N ARG A 22 -17.63 -7.17 15.82
CA ARG A 22 -17.25 -5.81 15.47
C ARG A 22 -15.73 -5.70 15.52
N TYR A 23 -15.15 -5.22 14.44
CA TYR A 23 -13.72 -4.95 14.31
C TYR A 23 -13.52 -3.45 14.33
N ASP A 24 -12.67 -2.97 15.26
CA ASP A 24 -12.36 -1.55 15.44
C ASP A 24 -10.84 -1.37 15.32
N LEU A 25 -10.39 -0.65 14.27
CA LEU A 25 -8.98 -0.27 14.08
C LEU A 25 -8.81 1.17 14.57
N TYR A 26 -7.99 1.36 15.60
CA TYR A 26 -7.77 2.65 16.26
C TYR A 26 -6.50 3.34 15.75
N PHE A 27 -6.64 4.59 15.32
CA PHE A 27 -5.55 5.44 14.86
C PHE A 27 -5.51 6.70 15.72
N HIS A 28 -4.50 6.79 16.58
CA HIS A 28 -4.31 7.91 17.49
C HIS A 28 -3.45 8.99 16.82
N PHE A 29 -3.91 10.23 16.88
CA PHE A 29 -3.17 11.39 16.41
C PHE A 29 -2.66 12.22 17.59
N ALA A 30 -1.69 13.11 17.35
CA ALA A 30 -1.19 14.00 18.38
C ALA A 30 -2.25 15.07 18.78
N PRO A 31 -2.23 15.59 20.02
CA PRO A 31 -3.23 16.53 20.53
C PRO A 31 -3.55 17.75 19.65
N GLU A 32 -2.52 18.32 19.01
CA GLU A 32 -2.62 19.57 18.23
C GLU A 32 -3.04 19.36 16.77
N THR A 33 -3.33 18.12 16.39
CA THR A 33 -3.70 17.78 15.01
C THR A 33 -5.20 17.89 14.81
N ASP A 34 -5.63 18.21 13.59
CA ASP A 34 -7.04 18.16 13.21
C ASP A 34 -7.28 17.23 12.01
N PRO A 35 -7.22 15.90 12.24
CA PRO A 35 -7.62 14.93 11.23
C PRO A 35 -9.12 15.02 10.94
N ALA A 36 -9.45 15.02 9.66
CA ALA A 36 -10.81 15.03 9.17
C ALA A 36 -11.09 13.82 8.29
N ILE A 37 -12.32 13.29 8.40
CA ILE A 37 -12.83 12.26 7.52
C ILE A 37 -13.34 12.95 6.25
N GLU A 38 -12.83 12.54 5.10
CA GLU A 38 -13.14 13.14 3.80
C GLU A 38 -13.55 12.07 2.79
N ARG A 39 -14.39 12.45 1.82
CA ARG A 39 -14.67 11.62 0.64
C ARG A 39 -13.76 12.06 -0.51
N GLY A 40 -12.94 11.13 -1.01
CA GLY A 40 -12.13 11.27 -2.22
C GLY A 40 -12.64 10.37 -3.35
N ARG A 41 -11.90 10.34 -4.48
CA ARG A 41 -12.20 9.47 -5.62
C ARG A 41 -12.20 7.98 -5.25
N GLY A 42 -11.22 7.54 -4.46
CA GLY A 42 -11.11 6.17 -3.95
C GLY A 42 -11.95 5.83 -2.71
N GLY A 43 -12.93 6.68 -2.36
CA GLY A 43 -13.81 6.46 -1.21
C GLY A 43 -13.47 7.34 0.01
N VAL A 44 -13.86 6.88 1.19
CA VAL A 44 -13.70 7.64 2.45
C VAL A 44 -12.26 7.45 2.98
N CYS A 45 -11.59 8.56 3.27
CA CYS A 45 -10.23 8.59 3.81
C CYS A 45 -10.15 9.55 5.01
N VAL A 46 -9.07 9.47 5.78
CA VAL A 46 -8.75 10.46 6.81
C VAL A 46 -7.59 11.30 6.30
N ARG A 47 -7.68 12.62 6.46
CA ARG A 47 -6.59 13.55 6.17
C ARG A 47 -6.39 14.51 7.32
N GLU A 48 -5.15 14.63 7.77
CA GLU A 48 -4.74 15.71 8.65
C GLU A 48 -4.71 17.03 7.88
N ARG A 49 -5.43 18.04 8.38
CA ARG A 49 -5.45 19.36 7.76
C ARG A 49 -4.33 20.22 8.34
N THR A 50 -3.20 20.29 7.65
CA THR A 50 -2.15 21.28 7.95
C THR A 50 -1.73 21.95 6.64
N SER A 51 -2.03 23.26 6.49
CA SER A 51 -1.66 24.01 5.28
C SER A 51 -0.14 24.24 5.17
N ASP A 52 0.52 24.39 6.32
CA ASP A 52 1.90 24.85 6.41
C ASP A 52 2.81 23.88 7.19
N ALA A 53 2.32 22.69 7.53
CA ALA A 53 3.09 21.65 8.18
C ALA A 53 2.94 20.33 7.43
N ALA A 54 3.83 19.39 7.71
CA ALA A 54 3.61 18.01 7.29
C ALA A 54 2.30 17.49 7.91
N GLY A 55 1.63 16.60 7.21
CA GLY A 55 0.41 15.96 7.65
C GLY A 55 0.43 14.46 7.37
N PHE A 56 -0.72 13.84 7.55
CA PHE A 56 -0.90 12.40 7.40
C PHE A 56 -2.20 12.05 6.69
N GLU A 57 -2.16 11.04 5.83
CA GLU A 57 -3.33 10.50 5.15
C GLU A 57 -3.50 9.00 5.43
N LEU A 58 -4.73 8.58 5.72
CA LEU A 58 -5.10 7.17 5.93
C LEU A 58 -6.16 6.75 4.93
N PHE A 59 -5.95 5.59 4.32
CA PHE A 59 -6.91 4.91 3.47
C PHE A 59 -7.05 3.48 3.97
N THR A 60 -8.24 3.07 4.40
CA THR A 60 -8.48 1.72 4.90
C THR A 60 -9.56 1.04 4.08
N PHE A 61 -9.28 -0.19 3.64
CA PHE A 61 -10.12 -0.96 2.74
C PHE A 61 -10.49 -2.30 3.35
N CYS A 62 -11.79 -2.57 3.41
CA CYS A 62 -12.40 -3.87 3.65
C CYS A 62 -13.75 -3.93 2.92
N GLN A 63 -14.51 -5.02 3.08
CA GLN A 63 -15.78 -5.21 2.37
C GLN A 63 -16.84 -4.14 2.68
N ALA A 64 -16.99 -3.69 3.93
CA ALA A 64 -18.07 -2.78 4.34
C ALA A 64 -17.74 -1.96 5.60
N GLY A 65 -16.60 -1.28 5.61
CA GLY A 65 -16.16 -0.49 6.76
C GLY A 65 -16.43 1.01 6.67
N GLY A 66 -16.35 1.70 7.81
CA GLY A 66 -16.56 3.14 7.90
C GLY A 66 -15.71 3.81 8.97
N TRP A 67 -15.41 5.09 8.76
CA TRP A 67 -14.65 5.90 9.70
C TRP A 67 -15.56 6.67 10.66
N ARG A 68 -15.11 6.79 11.92
CA ARG A 68 -15.60 7.78 12.88
C ARG A 68 -14.46 8.45 13.62
N LYS A 69 -14.71 9.65 14.16
CA LYS A 69 -13.77 10.41 14.99
C LYS A 69 -14.28 10.39 16.43
N GLU A 70 -13.39 10.08 17.36
CA GLU A 70 -13.62 10.15 18.80
C GLU A 70 -12.55 11.02 19.47
N GLN A 71 -12.82 11.44 20.71
CA GLN A 71 -11.86 12.14 21.55
C GLN A 71 -11.22 11.14 22.51
N GLY A 72 -9.90 10.97 22.42
CA GLY A 72 -9.10 10.16 23.32
C GLY A 72 -8.12 11.01 24.14
N TRP A 73 -7.15 10.33 24.74
CA TRP A 73 -6.10 10.93 25.55
C TRP A 73 -4.74 10.33 25.19
N VAL A 74 -3.71 11.17 25.15
CA VAL A 74 -2.30 10.77 25.04
C VAL A 74 -1.54 11.31 26.26
N SER A 75 -0.60 10.52 26.78
CA SER A 75 0.23 10.85 27.95
C SER A 75 1.69 10.67 27.58
N GLU A 76 2.37 11.75 27.20
CA GLU A 76 3.80 11.70 26.82
C GLU A 76 4.73 11.57 28.01
N CYS A 77 4.31 12.05 29.19
CA CYS A 77 5.04 11.89 30.43
C CYS A 77 4.10 11.60 31.61
N TYR A 78 4.63 10.97 32.65
CA TYR A 78 3.85 10.55 33.80
C TYR A 78 3.12 11.72 34.47
N GLY A 79 1.83 11.55 34.74
CA GLY A 79 0.99 12.55 35.39
C GLY A 79 0.45 13.64 34.45
N GLN A 80 0.77 13.61 33.16
CA GLN A 80 0.22 14.54 32.17
C GLN A 80 -0.57 13.80 31.10
N ARG A 81 -1.79 14.26 30.82
CA ARG A 81 -2.58 13.77 29.67
C ARG A 81 -3.12 14.95 28.88
N ALA A 82 -3.04 14.85 27.56
CA ALA A 82 -3.61 15.80 26.63
C ALA A 82 -4.74 15.13 25.85
N ALA A 83 -5.81 15.87 25.59
CA ALA A 83 -6.90 15.40 24.76
C ALA A 83 -6.38 15.25 23.32
N ALA A 84 -6.63 14.11 22.69
CA ALA A 84 -6.10 13.80 21.37
C ALA A 84 -7.16 13.18 20.46
N PRO A 85 -7.21 13.52 19.16
CA PRO A 85 -8.16 12.91 18.25
C PRO A 85 -7.81 11.44 17.99
N VAL A 86 -8.85 10.60 17.95
CA VAL A 86 -8.74 9.18 17.62
C VAL A 86 -9.67 8.89 16.45
N LEU A 87 -9.12 8.36 15.37
CA LEU A 87 -9.87 7.94 14.20
C LEU A 87 -10.04 6.44 14.27
N ILE A 88 -11.27 5.97 14.11
CA ILE A 88 -11.61 4.57 14.25
C ILE A 88 -12.25 4.11 12.96
N PHE A 89 -11.64 3.11 12.34
CA PHE A 89 -12.24 2.40 11.21
C PHE A 89 -12.94 1.16 11.75
N SER A 90 -14.22 1.02 11.46
CA SER A 90 -15.05 -0.06 11.99
C SER A 90 -15.76 -0.84 10.92
N ASN A 91 -15.91 -2.14 11.17
CA ASN A 91 -16.65 -3.06 10.34
C ASN A 91 -17.35 -4.08 11.24
N GLU A 92 -18.60 -4.40 10.94
CA GLU A 92 -19.32 -5.52 11.58
C GLU A 92 -19.49 -6.62 10.54
N ALA A 93 -18.89 -7.77 10.79
CA ALA A 93 -18.87 -8.85 9.81
C ALA A 93 -18.71 -10.22 10.48
N ALA A 94 -19.12 -11.26 9.77
CA ALA A 94 -18.96 -12.64 10.21
C ALA A 94 -17.81 -13.35 9.50
N GLY A 95 -17.11 -14.20 10.24
CA GLY A 95 -15.98 -14.97 9.72
C GLY A 95 -14.71 -14.13 9.50
N ALA A 96 -13.76 -14.72 8.77
CA ALA A 96 -12.46 -14.11 8.51
C ALA A 96 -12.58 -12.73 7.86
N GLN A 97 -11.85 -11.75 8.39
CA GLN A 97 -11.80 -10.39 7.87
C GLN A 97 -10.37 -10.00 7.48
N GLU A 98 -10.29 -9.08 6.51
CA GLU A 98 -9.04 -8.51 6.07
C GLU A 98 -9.16 -6.99 5.90
N PHE A 99 -8.21 -6.26 6.47
CA PHE A 99 -8.13 -4.81 6.43
C PHE A 99 -6.79 -4.39 5.83
N ILE A 100 -6.84 -3.56 4.79
CA ILE A 100 -5.63 -3.00 4.17
C ILE A 100 -5.65 -1.51 4.48
N THR A 101 -4.66 -1.04 5.21
CA THR A 101 -4.49 0.38 5.54
C THR A 101 -3.22 0.93 4.92
N PHE A 102 -3.38 1.96 4.09
CA PHE A 102 -2.28 2.80 3.63
C PHE A 102 -2.12 3.96 4.59
N MET A 103 -0.88 4.20 5.02
CA MET A 103 -0.52 5.25 5.96
C MET A 103 0.56 6.13 5.34
N LEU A 104 0.20 7.34 4.92
CA LEU A 104 1.06 8.19 4.09
C LEU A 104 1.40 9.50 4.82
N PRO A 105 2.67 9.70 5.21
CA PRO A 105 3.20 11.02 5.50
C PRO A 105 3.04 11.93 4.29
N LYS A 106 2.63 13.17 4.53
CA LYS A 106 2.52 14.21 3.50
C LYS A 106 3.39 15.40 3.88
N PRO A 107 4.35 15.80 3.03
CA PRO A 107 4.99 17.10 3.18
C PRO A 107 3.95 18.24 3.13
N ALA A 108 4.27 19.38 3.72
CA ALA A 108 3.46 20.58 3.61
C ALA A 108 3.18 20.89 2.13
N GLN A 109 1.94 21.24 1.81
CA GLN A 109 1.51 21.63 0.46
C GLN A 109 1.62 20.52 -0.62
N ALA A 110 1.93 19.28 -0.24
CA ALA A 110 1.94 18.16 -1.18
C ALA A 110 0.54 17.90 -1.76
N PRO A 111 0.44 17.46 -3.02
CA PRO A 111 -0.85 17.09 -3.61
C PRO A 111 -1.49 15.95 -2.82
N ARG A 112 -2.81 15.91 -2.83
CA ARG A 112 -3.59 14.85 -2.19
C ARG A 112 -3.34 13.51 -2.87
N THR A 113 -3.01 12.48 -2.08
CA THR A 113 -2.89 11.13 -2.61
C THR A 113 -4.27 10.56 -2.93
N GLN A 114 -4.35 9.76 -3.99
CA GLN A 114 -5.51 8.92 -4.30
C GLN A 114 -5.06 7.46 -4.13
N VAL A 115 -5.86 6.68 -3.42
CA VAL A 115 -5.65 5.24 -3.30
C VAL A 115 -6.96 4.57 -3.68
N GLU A 116 -6.91 3.64 -4.61
CA GLU A 116 -8.09 2.92 -5.11
C GLU A 116 -7.81 1.42 -5.08
N GLU A 117 -8.82 0.65 -4.67
CA GLU A 117 -8.81 -0.79 -4.91
C GLU A 117 -9.26 -1.05 -6.34
N ILE A 118 -8.43 -1.75 -7.12
CA ILE A 118 -8.69 -2.06 -8.53
C ILE A 118 -9.13 -3.52 -8.67
N GLU A 119 -9.82 -3.83 -9.76
CA GLU A 119 -10.29 -5.20 -10.01
C GLU A 119 -9.11 -6.18 -10.08
N ALA A 120 -9.21 -7.25 -9.29
CA ALA A 120 -8.24 -8.34 -9.27
C ALA A 120 -8.95 -9.68 -9.09
N ARG A 121 -8.33 -10.74 -9.61
CA ARG A 121 -8.71 -12.14 -9.38
C ARG A 121 -7.67 -12.82 -8.52
N GLY A 122 -8.11 -13.68 -7.60
CA GLY A 122 -7.21 -14.50 -6.76
C GLY A 122 -6.53 -13.75 -5.60
N GLY A 123 -6.83 -12.47 -5.40
CA GLY A 123 -6.29 -11.63 -4.34
C GLY A 123 -6.88 -10.22 -4.39
N ARG A 124 -6.17 -9.25 -3.82
CA ARG A 124 -6.53 -7.82 -3.85
C ARG A 124 -5.47 -7.01 -4.57
N ALA A 125 -5.87 -5.94 -5.22
CA ALA A 125 -4.93 -5.03 -5.87
C ALA A 125 -5.32 -3.57 -5.65
N PHE A 126 -4.30 -2.72 -5.57
CA PHE A 126 -4.47 -1.29 -5.29
C PHE A 126 -3.60 -0.46 -6.21
N GLU A 127 -4.10 0.71 -6.56
CA GLU A 127 -3.36 1.76 -7.23
C GLU A 127 -3.24 2.97 -6.30
N VAL A 128 -2.03 3.50 -6.16
CA VAL A 128 -1.72 4.71 -5.40
C VAL A 128 -1.20 5.76 -6.36
N LEU A 129 -1.91 6.88 -6.46
CA LEU A 129 -1.52 8.05 -7.25
C LEU A 129 -1.13 9.17 -6.29
N ASP A 130 0.16 9.49 -6.22
CA ASP A 130 0.71 10.54 -5.36
C ASP A 130 1.53 11.52 -6.20
N GLY A 131 0.90 12.66 -6.56
CA GLY A 131 1.46 13.58 -7.54
C GLY A 131 1.46 12.95 -8.94
N ASP A 132 2.64 12.84 -9.54
CA ASP A 132 2.88 12.20 -10.84
C ASP A 132 3.27 10.72 -10.73
N ARG A 133 3.50 10.25 -9.50
CA ARG A 133 3.93 8.89 -9.19
C ARG A 133 2.74 7.95 -9.09
N ARG A 134 2.89 6.79 -9.71
CA ARG A 134 1.90 5.71 -9.69
C ARG A 134 2.52 4.45 -9.11
N ASP A 135 1.97 3.98 -8.00
CA ASP A 135 2.35 2.70 -7.40
C ASP A 135 1.21 1.69 -7.56
N VAL A 136 1.56 0.43 -7.81
CA VAL A 136 0.62 -0.70 -7.89
C VAL A 136 1.02 -1.72 -6.84
N LEU A 137 0.05 -2.18 -6.05
CA LEU A 137 0.24 -3.21 -5.04
C LEU A 137 -0.73 -4.37 -5.31
N LEU A 138 -0.20 -5.58 -5.46
CA LEU A 138 -0.97 -6.83 -5.42
C LEU A 138 -0.71 -7.53 -4.09
N LEU A 139 -1.78 -8.04 -3.49
CA LEU A 139 -1.77 -8.80 -2.24
C LEU A 139 -2.41 -10.16 -2.48
N GLY A 140 -1.63 -11.22 -2.29
CA GLY A 140 -2.07 -12.60 -2.44
C GLY A 140 -1.75 -13.45 -1.22
N ASP A 141 -2.09 -14.73 -1.32
CA ASP A 141 -1.82 -15.77 -0.30
C ASP A 141 -0.92 -16.89 -0.88
N GLY A 142 -0.06 -16.51 -1.83
CA GLY A 142 0.86 -17.40 -2.55
C GLY A 142 0.29 -18.05 -3.81
N GLY A 143 -1.02 -17.88 -4.07
CA GLY A 143 -1.66 -18.16 -5.35
C GLY A 143 -1.52 -16.99 -6.35
N PRO A 144 -1.89 -17.18 -7.63
CA PRO A 144 -1.85 -16.12 -8.62
C PRO A 144 -2.87 -15.03 -8.31
N VAL A 145 -2.40 -13.79 -8.35
CA VAL A 145 -3.21 -12.57 -8.33
C VAL A 145 -3.07 -11.90 -9.69
N GLU A 146 -4.19 -11.58 -10.32
CA GLU A 146 -4.23 -11.02 -11.67
C GLU A 146 -5.11 -9.78 -11.74
N THR A 147 -4.57 -8.70 -12.28
CA THR A 147 -5.30 -7.49 -12.70
C THR A 147 -5.33 -7.43 -14.22
N ALA A 148 -5.87 -6.34 -14.80
CA ALA A 148 -5.84 -6.14 -16.24
C ALA A 148 -4.41 -6.10 -16.83
N SER A 149 -3.43 -5.61 -16.06
CA SER A 149 -2.07 -5.37 -16.55
C SER A 149 -0.99 -6.13 -15.77
N VAL A 150 -1.26 -6.64 -14.57
CA VAL A 150 -0.24 -7.27 -13.73
C VAL A 150 -0.71 -8.64 -13.28
N ALA A 151 0.16 -9.65 -13.38
CA ALA A 151 -0.07 -10.94 -12.73
C ALA A 151 1.15 -11.39 -11.91
N SER A 152 0.90 -11.95 -10.72
CA SER A 152 1.96 -12.31 -9.78
C SER A 152 1.53 -13.43 -8.84
N ASP A 153 2.43 -14.31 -8.42
CA ASP A 153 2.19 -15.28 -7.32
C ASP A 153 2.87 -14.88 -6.00
N PHE A 154 3.43 -13.67 -5.94
CA PHE A 154 3.98 -13.12 -4.71
C PHE A 154 2.86 -12.71 -3.74
N GLU A 155 3.06 -12.97 -2.44
CA GLU A 155 2.12 -12.54 -1.40
C GLU A 155 2.02 -11.02 -1.31
N TRP A 156 3.12 -10.34 -1.61
CA TRP A 156 3.18 -8.90 -1.83
C TRP A 156 3.93 -8.64 -3.12
N ALA A 157 3.30 -7.98 -4.08
CA ALA A 157 3.98 -7.44 -5.25
C ALA A 157 3.68 -5.95 -5.37
N TRP A 158 4.66 -5.14 -5.00
CA TRP A 158 4.61 -3.70 -5.12
C TRP A 158 5.51 -3.24 -6.26
N MET A 159 5.03 -2.30 -7.06
CA MET A 159 5.75 -1.73 -8.19
C MET A 159 5.48 -0.23 -8.27
N ARG A 160 6.51 0.54 -8.62
CA ARG A 160 6.43 1.97 -8.87
C ARG A 160 6.70 2.29 -10.32
N PHE A 161 5.90 3.17 -10.87
CA PHE A 161 5.99 3.63 -12.24
C PHE A 161 6.27 5.13 -12.26
N ALA A 162 7.27 5.50 -13.06
CA ALA A 162 7.46 6.89 -13.48
C ALA A 162 6.25 7.37 -14.32
N PRO A 163 6.03 8.68 -14.42
CA PRO A 163 4.90 9.23 -15.17
C PRO A 163 4.88 8.73 -16.63
N GLY A 164 3.79 8.08 -17.03
CA GLY A 164 3.61 7.54 -18.39
C GLY A 164 4.47 6.31 -18.73
N ALA A 165 5.23 5.75 -17.78
CA ALA A 165 6.05 4.58 -18.03
C ALA A 165 5.22 3.29 -18.00
N SER A 166 5.50 2.40 -18.97
CA SER A 166 4.90 1.07 -19.04
C SER A 166 5.71 -0.02 -18.33
N THR A 167 6.86 0.34 -17.73
CA THR A 167 7.71 -0.57 -16.96
C THR A 167 8.06 0.07 -15.62
N PRO A 168 8.15 -0.73 -14.55
CA PRO A 168 8.41 -0.18 -13.22
C PRO A 168 9.85 0.31 -13.10
N GLU A 169 10.03 1.41 -12.37
CA GLU A 169 11.34 1.92 -11.96
C GLU A 169 11.80 1.31 -10.62
N GLU A 170 10.85 0.81 -9.82
CA GLU A 170 11.14 0.14 -8.56
C GLU A 170 10.13 -0.99 -8.36
N LEU A 171 10.57 -2.10 -7.78
CA LEU A 171 9.72 -3.21 -7.40
C LEU A 171 10.19 -3.84 -6.09
N LEU A 172 9.22 -4.27 -5.31
CA LEU A 172 9.43 -5.03 -4.08
C LEU A 172 8.45 -6.19 -4.10
N LEU A 173 8.98 -7.40 -4.12
CA LEU A 173 8.21 -8.64 -4.18
C LEU A 173 8.56 -9.48 -2.94
N ILE A 174 7.55 -10.04 -2.27
CA ILE A 174 7.76 -10.89 -1.09
C ILE A 174 7.07 -12.23 -1.31
N ASN A 175 7.84 -13.30 -1.12
CA ASN A 175 7.39 -14.67 -1.09
C ASN A 175 6.63 -15.10 -2.36
N GLY A 176 7.36 -15.35 -3.45
CA GLY A 176 6.79 -15.73 -4.75
C GLY A 176 7.85 -16.13 -5.78
N ARG A 177 7.43 -16.30 -7.04
CA ARG A 177 8.24 -16.87 -8.12
C ARG A 177 8.10 -16.16 -9.45
N GLN A 178 6.95 -15.55 -9.71
CA GLN A 178 6.67 -14.97 -11.02
C GLN A 178 5.96 -13.62 -10.93
N LEU A 179 6.34 -12.73 -11.84
CA LEU A 179 5.70 -11.45 -12.09
C LEU A 179 5.63 -11.23 -13.61
N SER A 180 4.45 -10.90 -14.10
CA SER A 180 4.24 -10.44 -15.47
C SER A 180 3.52 -9.10 -15.49
N LEU A 181 3.81 -8.32 -16.53
CA LEU A 181 3.27 -7.00 -16.79
C LEU A 181 2.86 -6.92 -18.26
N GLU A 182 1.63 -6.52 -18.54
CA GLU A 182 1.03 -6.45 -19.88
C GLU A 182 1.23 -7.76 -20.67
N GLY A 183 1.08 -8.90 -19.98
CA GLY A 183 1.31 -10.23 -20.52
C GLY A 183 2.78 -10.62 -20.75
N GLN A 184 3.73 -9.71 -20.55
CA GLN A 184 5.16 -9.98 -20.63
C GLN A 184 5.71 -10.46 -19.29
N GLU A 185 6.46 -11.56 -19.30
CA GLU A 185 7.13 -12.07 -18.11
C GLU A 185 8.32 -11.17 -17.75
N LEU A 186 8.25 -10.52 -16.60
CA LEU A 186 9.34 -9.69 -16.07
C LEU A 186 10.29 -10.49 -15.17
N LEU A 187 9.75 -11.46 -14.44
CA LEU A 187 10.51 -12.31 -13.54
C LEU A 187 9.90 -13.71 -13.49
N ARG A 188 10.77 -14.72 -13.57
CA ARG A 188 10.45 -16.12 -13.25
C ARG A 188 11.64 -16.77 -12.57
N ALA A 189 11.41 -17.31 -11.39
CA ALA A 189 12.40 -18.06 -10.62
C ALA A 189 12.05 -19.55 -10.58
N GLY A 190 13.07 -20.41 -10.67
CA GLY A 190 12.91 -21.86 -10.53
C GLY A 190 12.56 -22.32 -9.11
N ARG A 191 12.67 -21.43 -8.12
CA ARG A 191 12.29 -21.63 -6.71
C ARG A 191 11.53 -20.42 -6.19
N ARG A 192 10.80 -20.60 -5.09
CA ARG A 192 10.19 -19.48 -4.34
C ARG A 192 11.29 -18.61 -3.74
N LEU A 193 11.24 -17.33 -4.05
CA LEU A 193 12.12 -16.29 -3.54
C LEU A 193 11.44 -15.66 -2.31
N GLY A 194 12.17 -15.56 -1.20
CA GLY A 194 11.69 -14.88 -0.01
C GLY A 194 11.43 -13.40 -0.25
N TYR A 195 12.30 -12.75 -1.03
CA TYR A 195 12.09 -11.39 -1.51
C TYR A 195 12.82 -11.12 -2.82
N VAL A 196 12.37 -10.08 -3.50
CA VAL A 196 13.06 -9.39 -4.59
C VAL A 196 12.91 -7.90 -4.37
N VAL A 197 14.01 -7.16 -4.40
CA VAL A 197 14.01 -5.70 -4.50
C VAL A 197 14.74 -5.35 -5.77
N ALA A 198 14.13 -4.59 -6.66
CA ALA A 198 14.86 -4.07 -7.81
C ALA A 198 14.56 -2.59 -8.05
N ARG A 199 15.57 -1.86 -8.49
CA ARG A 199 15.49 -0.45 -8.82
C ARG A 199 16.23 -0.20 -10.13
N ARG A 200 15.61 0.57 -11.01
CA ARG A 200 16.20 1.06 -12.24
C ARG A 200 17.02 2.32 -11.94
N ASP A 201 18.24 2.34 -12.47
CA ASP A 201 19.17 3.46 -12.42
C ASP A 201 19.69 3.70 -13.85
N GLY A 202 19.03 4.63 -14.55
CA GLY A 202 19.20 4.80 -16.00
C GLY A 202 18.88 3.52 -16.77
N ASP A 203 19.85 3.02 -17.54
CA ASP A 203 19.73 1.79 -18.33
C ASP A 203 20.03 0.51 -17.52
N ARG A 204 20.43 0.64 -16.25
CA ARG A 204 20.80 -0.50 -15.39
C ARG A 204 19.68 -0.83 -14.44
N VAL A 205 19.54 -2.11 -14.12
CA VAL A 205 18.62 -2.58 -13.08
C VAL A 205 19.45 -3.27 -12.01
N ARG A 206 19.43 -2.72 -10.80
CA ARG A 206 20.01 -3.36 -9.63
C ARG A 206 18.93 -4.23 -8.99
N MET A 207 19.23 -5.51 -8.77
CA MET A 207 18.31 -6.47 -8.20
C MET A 207 18.95 -7.19 -7.02
N GLU A 208 18.25 -7.24 -5.89
CA GLU A 208 18.63 -7.96 -4.69
C GLU A 208 17.58 -9.03 -4.42
N THR A 209 18.04 -10.23 -4.04
CA THR A 209 17.17 -11.35 -3.67
C THR A 209 17.73 -12.09 -2.47
N ASP A 210 16.93 -12.97 -1.87
CA ASP A 210 17.40 -13.90 -0.83
C ASP A 210 18.58 -14.80 -1.25
N GLY A 211 18.85 -14.93 -2.56
CA GLY A 211 20.00 -15.64 -3.12
C GLY A 211 21.26 -14.79 -3.31
N GLY A 212 21.23 -13.51 -2.93
CA GLY A 212 22.31 -12.53 -3.11
C GLY A 212 21.96 -11.40 -4.09
N GLU A 213 22.89 -10.44 -4.23
CA GLU A 213 22.79 -9.35 -5.20
C GLU A 213 23.10 -9.84 -6.63
N SER A 214 22.31 -9.39 -7.60
CA SER A 214 22.55 -9.65 -9.03
C SER A 214 22.24 -8.41 -9.88
N PHE A 215 22.96 -8.22 -10.99
CA PHE A 215 22.63 -7.18 -11.96
C PHE A 215 21.87 -7.82 -13.12
N ALA A 216 20.57 -7.58 -13.21
CA ALA A 216 19.80 -7.94 -14.39
C ALA A 216 20.03 -6.87 -15.47
N VAL A 217 20.49 -7.25 -16.65
CA VAL A 217 20.88 -6.28 -17.71
C VAL A 217 19.70 -5.90 -18.61
N SER A 218 18.46 -6.31 -18.34
CA SER A 218 17.31 -5.90 -19.17
C SER A 218 15.95 -6.07 -18.48
N LEU A 219 15.40 -4.98 -17.95
CA LEU A 219 13.95 -4.75 -17.96
C LEU A 219 13.68 -4.00 -19.27
N GLN A 220 13.53 -4.72 -20.39
CA GLN A 220 13.34 -4.06 -21.68
C GLN A 220 12.07 -3.21 -21.63
N SER A 221 12.16 -1.95 -22.02
CA SER A 221 10.98 -1.21 -22.46
C SER A 221 10.32 -2.01 -23.59
N PRO A 222 8.98 -2.16 -23.63
CA PRO A 222 8.34 -2.75 -24.79
C PRO A 222 8.77 -1.95 -26.01
N ALA A 223 9.37 -2.64 -26.98
CA ALA A 223 9.74 -2.03 -28.24
C ALA A 223 8.46 -1.39 -28.82
N MET A 224 8.51 -0.08 -29.09
CA MET A 224 7.49 0.59 -29.88
C MET A 224 7.40 -0.16 -31.22
N ILE A 225 6.31 -0.91 -31.41
CA ILE A 225 5.93 -1.38 -32.74
C ILE A 225 5.40 -0.13 -33.45
N ARG A 226 6.17 0.29 -34.45
CA ARG A 226 6.03 1.43 -35.36
C ARG A 226 4.65 2.06 -35.50
#